data_AF-G5LKW7-F1
#
_entry.id   AF-G5LKW7-F1
#
_cell.length_a   1.000
_cell.length_b   1.000
_cell.length_c   1.000
_cell.angle_alpha   90.00
_cell.angle_beta   90.00
_cell.angle_gamma   90.00
#
_symmetry.space_group_name_H-M   'P 1'
#
loop_
_entity.id
_entity.type
_entity.pdbx_description
1 polymer ?
#
loop_
_entity_poly.entity_id
_entity_poly.type
_entity_poly.pdbx_seq_one_letter_code
_entity_poly.pdbx_strand_id
1 'polypeptide(L)' 'MHGRTRVYFAADEQTLLKNGNQTKPKHVPGTPYWVITNTNTGRKCSMIEHIMQSMQFPAELIEKVCGTI' A
#
# COMPACT_ATOMS: atom_id res chain seq x y z
N MET A 1 5.74 -1.65 -6.23
CA MET A 1 5.07 -2.71 -5.43
C MET A 1 3.74 -3.09 -6.08
N HIS A 2 3.52 -4.38 -6.33
CA HIS A 2 2.26 -4.91 -6.84
C HIS A 2 2.00 -6.29 -6.24
N GLY A 3 0.74 -6.72 -6.23
CA GLY A 3 0.36 -8.09 -5.92
C GLY A 3 0.53 -9.02 -7.12
N ARG A 4 0.04 -10.25 -7.00
CA ARG A 4 0.05 -11.24 -8.10
C ARG A 4 -0.61 -10.71 -9.38
N THR A 5 -1.74 -10.03 -9.24
CA THR A 5 -2.52 -9.48 -10.35
C THR A 5 -2.95 -8.02 -10.15
N ARG A 6 -2.68 -7.45 -8.96
CA ARG A 6 -3.19 -6.13 -8.56
C ARG A 6 -2.08 -5.10 -8.49
N VAL A 7 -2.30 -3.92 -9.04
CA VAL A 7 -1.48 -2.74 -8.74
C VAL A 7 -1.93 -2.17 -7.40
N TYR A 8 -0.99 -1.84 -6.51
CA TYR A 8 -1.31 -1.37 -5.15
C TYR A 8 -1.31 0.14 -5.04
N PHE A 9 -0.38 0.82 -5.72
CA PHE A 9 -0.26 2.26 -5.78
C PHE A 9 -0.21 2.74 -7.23
N ALA A 10 -0.86 3.86 -7.53
CA ALA A 10 -0.83 4.50 -8.85
C ALA A 10 -1.02 6.01 -8.72
N ALA A 11 -0.72 6.77 -9.77
CA ALA A 11 -0.96 8.22 -9.81
C ALA A 11 -2.44 8.59 -10.06
N ASP A 12 -3.27 7.61 -10.43
CA ASP A 12 -4.68 7.80 -10.72
C ASP A 12 -5.51 6.59 -10.24
N GLU A 13 -6.78 6.85 -9.92
CA GLU A 13 -7.73 5.83 -9.47
C GLU A 13 -8.00 4.76 -10.54
N GLN A 14 -8.05 5.16 -11.81
CA GLN A 14 -8.46 4.31 -12.92
C GLN A 14 -7.48 3.16 -13.14
N THR A 15 -6.17 3.40 -12.97
CA THR A 15 -5.13 2.39 -13.03
C THR A 15 -5.36 1.28 -12.00
N LEU A 16 -5.79 1.62 -10.78
CA LEU A 16 -6.08 0.64 -9.72
C LEU A 16 -7.38 -0.15 -9.98
N LEU A 17 -8.37 0.48 -10.61
CA LEU A 17 -9.63 -0.17 -11.00
C LEU A 17 -9.43 -1.12 -12.19
N LYS A 18 -8.61 -0.73 -13.17
CA LYS A 18 -8.32 -1.56 -14.35
C LYS A 18 -7.53 -2.82 -13.99
N ASN A 19 -6.65 -2.72 -13.00
CA ASN A 19 -5.78 -3.82 -12.58
C ASN A 19 -6.35 -4.59 -11.38
N GLY A 20 -7.66 -4.61 -11.17
CA GLY A 20 -8.24 -5.49 -10.17
C GLY A 20 -9.71 -5.22 -9.86
N ASN A 21 -10.48 -6.30 -9.71
CA ASN A 21 -11.86 -6.20 -9.27
C ASN A 21 -11.96 -5.86 -7.78
N GLN A 22 -12.88 -4.95 -7.45
CA GLN A 22 -13.21 -4.52 -6.08
C GLN A 22 -11.99 -4.06 -5.27
N THR A 23 -11.03 -3.37 -5.88
CA THR A 23 -9.81 -2.88 -5.20
C THR A 23 -10.06 -1.77 -4.18
N LYS A 24 -11.23 -1.12 -4.25
CA LYS A 24 -11.63 0.01 -3.37
C LYS A 24 -10.51 1.06 -3.25
N PRO A 25 -10.12 1.72 -4.35
CA PRO A 25 -9.09 2.75 -4.29
C PRO A 25 -9.45 3.87 -3.31
N LYS A 26 -8.44 4.45 -2.68
CA LYS A 26 -8.54 5.72 -1.95
C LYS A 26 -7.34 6.60 -2.27
N HIS A 27 -7.57 7.90 -2.39
CA HIS A 27 -6.51 8.88 -2.49
C HIS A 27 -5.74 8.98 -1.17
N VAL A 28 -4.43 9.13 -1.23
CA VAL A 28 -3.57 9.35 -0.06
C VAL A 28 -3.43 10.87 0.15
N PRO A 29 -4.03 11.45 1.21
CA PRO A 29 -4.03 12.91 1.42
C PRO A 29 -2.62 13.51 1.42
N GLY A 30 -2.45 14.67 0.78
CA GLY A 30 -1.17 15.37 0.69
C GLY A 30 -0.15 14.77 -0.30
N THR A 31 -0.55 13.77 -1.10
CA THR A 31 0.32 13.13 -2.09
C THR A 31 -0.39 13.02 -3.45
N PRO A 32 0.32 12.76 -4.56
CA PRO A 32 -0.30 12.49 -5.86
C PRO A 32 -0.70 11.01 -6.05
N TYR A 33 -0.69 10.19 -4.99
CA TYR A 33 -0.87 8.75 -5.10
C TYR A 33 -2.25 8.28 -4.62
N TRP A 34 -2.73 7.24 -5.27
CA TRP A 34 -3.86 6.41 -4.88
C TRP A 34 -3.37 5.06 -4.37
N VAL A 35 -4.11 4.45 -3.44
CA VAL A 35 -3.82 3.12 -2.89
C VAL A 35 -5.07 2.24 -2.87
N ILE A 36 -4.92 0.93 -3.07
CA ILE A 36 -6.02 -0.02 -2.87
C ILE A 36 -6.32 -0.20 -1.38
N THR A 37 -7.59 -0.36 -1.00
CA THR A 37 -7.96 -0.54 0.42
C THR A 37 -8.68 -1.85 0.73
N ASN A 38 -9.07 -2.61 -0.28
CA ASN A 38 -9.59 -3.96 -0.09
C ASN A 38 -8.46 -4.98 0.18
N THR A 39 -7.82 -4.83 1.33
CA THR A 39 -6.73 -5.67 1.84
C THR A 39 -6.87 -5.85 3.34
N ASN A 40 -6.54 -7.05 3.86
CA ASN A 40 -6.49 -7.30 5.30
C ASN A 40 -5.31 -6.57 5.98
N THR A 41 -5.31 -6.53 7.32
CA THR A 41 -4.28 -5.85 8.11
C THR A 41 -2.87 -6.37 7.81
N GLY A 42 -2.67 -7.68 7.74
CA GLY A 42 -1.34 -8.25 7.41
C GLY A 42 -0.79 -7.74 6.07
N ARG A 43 -1.65 -7.61 5.05
CA ARG A 43 -1.23 -7.03 3.76
C ARG A 43 -0.94 -5.53 3.85
N LYS A 44 -1.68 -4.77 4.67
CA LYS A 44 -1.35 -3.36 4.94
C LYS A 44 0.03 -3.25 5.58
N CYS A 45 0.32 -4.08 6.58
CA CYS A 45 1.64 -4.16 7.20
C CYS A 45 2.72 -4.48 6.17
N SER A 46 2.55 -5.50 5.32
CA SER A 46 3.54 -5.82 4.27
C SER A 46 3.76 -4.68 3.27
N MET A 47 2.73 -3.89 2.96
CA MET A 47 2.87 -2.71 2.09
C MET A 47 3.69 -1.62 2.80
N ILE A 48 3.42 -1.35 4.08
CA ILE A 48 4.18 -0.37 4.85
C ILE A 48 5.63 -0.82 5.05
N GLU A 49 5.84 -2.06 5.45
CA GLU A 49 7.16 -2.67 5.66
C GLU A 49 8.04 -2.51 4.42
N HIS A 50 7.57 -2.92 3.25
CA HIS A 50 8.37 -2.82 2.03
C HIS A 50 8.67 -1.37 1.61
N ILE A 51 7.73 -0.43 1.80
CA ILE A 51 7.99 0.99 1.54
C ILE A 51 9.06 1.52 2.50
N MET A 52 8.92 1.24 3.80
CA MET A 52 9.86 1.70 4.82
C MET A 52 11.25 1.07 4.65
N GLN A 53 11.33 -0.21 4.29
CA GLN A 53 12.59 -0.88 3.94
C GLN A 53 13.26 -0.21 2.73
N SER A 54 12.49 0.13 1.69
CA SER A 54 13.03 0.85 0.53
C SER A 54 13.53 2.25 0.89
N MET A 55 12.93 2.88 1.90
CA MET A 55 13.37 4.16 2.47
C MET A 55 14.47 4.01 3.53
N GLN A 56 14.97 2.79 3.74
CA GLN A 56 16.08 2.45 4.65
C GLN A 56 15.80 2.76 6.13
N PHE A 57 14.54 2.66 6.57
CA PHE A 57 14.22 2.72 7.99
C PHE A 57 14.72 1.46 8.74
N PRO A 58 15.09 1.59 10.03
CA PRO A 58 15.50 0.44 10.84
C PRO A 58 14.38 -0.58 11.03
N ALA A 59 14.71 -1.87 10.98
CA ALA A 59 13.75 -2.97 11.13
C ALA A 59 12.92 -2.87 12.43
N GLU A 60 13.54 -2.46 13.54
CA GLU A 60 12.85 -2.26 14.83
C GLU A 60 11.73 -1.20 14.73
N LEU A 61 11.96 -0.11 14.00
CA LEU A 61 10.94 0.92 13.80
C LEU A 61 9.81 0.39 12.91
N ILE A 62 10.14 -0.36 11.87
CA ILE A 62 9.16 -0.94 10.95
C ILE A 62 8.23 -1.90 11.69
N GLU A 63 8.77 -2.75 12.56
CA GLU A 63 7.99 -3.66 13.42
C GLU A 63 7.03 -2.87 14.33
N LYS A 64 7.52 -1.83 15.01
CA LYS A 64 6.68 -0.96 15.86
C LYS A 64 5.56 -0.30 15.08
N VAL A 65 5.84 0.24 13.89
CA VAL A 65 4.81 0.86 13.04
C VAL A 65 3.77 -0.18 12.62
N CYS A 66 4.19 -1.35 12.15
CA CYS A 66 3.27 -2.41 11.73
C CYS A 66 2.37 -2.90 12.87
N GLY A 67 2.86 -2.90 14.12
CA GLY A 67 2.08 -3.24 15.31
C GLY A 67 0.97 -2.25 15.69
N THR A 68 0.89 -1.10 15.02
CA THR A 68 -0.12 -0.05 15.26
C THR A 68 -1.17 0.09 14.15
N ILE A 69 -1.11 -0.75 13.11
CA ILE A 69 -2.02 -0.76 11.94
C ILE A 69 -3.25 -1.62 12.19
#